data_AF-A0A944TS67-F1
#
_entry.id   AF-A0A944TS67-F1
#
_cell.length_a   1.000
_cell.length_b   1.000
_cell.length_c   1.000
_cell.angle_alpha   90.00
_cell.angle_beta   90.00
_cell.angle_gamma   90.00
#
_symmetry.space_group_name_H-M   'P 1'
#
loop_
_entity.id
_entity.type
_entity.pdbx_description
1 polymer ?
#
loop_
_entity_poly.entity_id
_entity_poly.type
_entity_poly.pdbx_seq_one_letter_code
_entity_poly.pdbx_strand_id
1 'polypeptide(L)'
;MEAYLALTFRLFGYIVMGLSLEIFFSAWGIELCLGHKLQKQTPHRYLEGFVSLYMIPVHGLGMLFGFEAVFELIASWPTLLRYLFWCLSITGVEALTGFLFHKSIGFYPWDYYKNSKFKIFKEGYSLYTLIPLWGIAGIFLEFYSSLLNTLSPIASRFLINYFF
;
A
#
# COMPACT_ATOMS: atom_id res chain seq x y z
N MET A 1 12.76 -20.25 16.33
CA MET A 1 12.95 -20.48 14.88
C MET A 1 11.62 -20.33 14.14
N GLU A 2 10.58 -21.06 14.54
CA GLU A 2 9.24 -20.99 13.94
C GLU A 2 8.68 -19.57 13.86
N ALA A 3 8.71 -18.81 14.96
CA ALA A 3 8.20 -17.42 14.98
C ALA A 3 8.90 -16.50 13.97
N TYR A 4 10.23 -16.63 13.81
CA TYR A 4 11.00 -15.85 12.84
C TYR A 4 10.65 -16.22 11.40
N LEU A 5 10.46 -17.51 11.11
CA LEU A 5 10.03 -17.98 9.79
C LEU A 5 8.61 -17.49 9.47
N ALA A 6 7.69 -17.51 10.45
CA ALA A 6 6.34 -17.00 10.28
C ALA A 6 6.33 -15.49 9.99
N LEU A 7 7.13 -14.70 10.72
CA LEU A 7 7.30 -13.26 10.46
C LEU A 7 7.88 -13.00 9.07
N THR A 8 8.92 -13.76 8.70
CA THR A 8 9.57 -13.63 7.39
C THR A 8 8.60 -13.96 6.26
N PHE A 9 7.82 -15.03 6.40
CA PHE A 9 6.79 -15.40 5.44
C PHE A 9 5.77 -14.28 5.21
N ARG A 10 5.27 -13.67 6.30
CA ARG A 10 4.33 -12.55 6.22
C ARG A 10 4.96 -11.31 5.60
N LEU A 11 6.19 -10.98 6.00
CA LEU A 11 6.95 -9.86 5.44
C LEU A 11 7.07 -9.98 3.91
N PHE A 12 7.49 -11.15 3.41
CA PHE A 12 7.58 -11.39 1.97
C PHE A 12 6.21 -11.35 1.29
N GLY A 13 5.18 -11.93 1.90
CA GLY A 13 3.81 -11.87 1.39
C GLY A 13 3.34 -10.43 1.19
N TYR A 14 3.53 -9.56 2.19
CA TYR A 14 3.17 -8.16 2.09
C TYR A 14 3.96 -7.40 1.02
N ILE A 15 5.27 -7.62 0.93
CA ILE A 15 6.11 -7.00 -0.12
C ILE A 15 5.61 -7.39 -1.50
N VAL A 16 5.43 -8.69 -1.76
CA VAL A 16 5.01 -9.19 -3.08
C VAL A 16 3.62 -8.66 -3.44
N MET A 17 2.67 -8.70 -2.51
CA MET A 17 1.30 -8.19 -2.75
C MET A 17 1.31 -6.68 -2.99
N GLY A 18 1.97 -5.91 -2.13
CA GLY A 18 2.02 -4.45 -2.24
C GLY A 18 2.64 -3.98 -3.56
N LEU A 19 3.79 -4.55 -3.93
CA LEU A 19 4.43 -4.24 -5.21
C LEU A 19 3.53 -4.64 -6.40
N SER A 20 2.86 -5.79 -6.34
CA SER A 20 1.96 -6.25 -7.40
C SER A 20 0.75 -5.32 -7.56
N LEU A 21 0.14 -4.91 -6.45
CA LEU A 21 -0.98 -3.96 -6.46
C LEU A 21 -0.55 -2.60 -7.01
N GLU A 22 0.63 -2.11 -6.65
CA GLU A 22 1.14 -0.83 -7.12
C GLU A 22 1.46 -0.85 -8.61
N ILE A 23 2.09 -1.92 -9.11
CA ILE A 23 2.34 -2.11 -10.55
C ILE A 23 1.02 -2.18 -11.31
N PHE A 24 0.05 -2.96 -10.81
CA PHE A 24 -1.26 -3.09 -11.45
C PHE A 24 -2.01 -1.75 -11.47
N PHE A 25 -2.04 -1.06 -10.33
CA PHE A 25 -2.75 0.20 -10.17
C PHE A 25 -2.10 1.34 -10.95
N SER A 26 -0.78 1.42 -11.00
CA SER A 26 -0.06 2.40 -11.83
C SER A 26 -0.23 2.13 -13.33
N ALA A 27 -0.31 0.86 -13.74
CA ALA A 27 -0.52 0.53 -15.15
C ALA A 27 -1.93 0.91 -15.64
N TRP A 28 -2.96 0.68 -14.81
CA TRP A 28 -4.36 0.75 -15.22
C TRP A 28 -5.19 1.83 -14.50
N GLY A 29 -5.10 1.91 -13.17
CA GLY A 29 -6.02 2.69 -12.34
C GLY A 29 -5.64 4.16 -12.15
N ILE A 30 -4.35 4.49 -12.21
CA ILE A 30 -3.84 5.80 -11.78
C ILE A 30 -4.32 6.95 -12.67
N GLU A 31 -4.41 6.76 -13.99
CA GLU A 31 -4.87 7.80 -14.92
C GLU A 31 -6.33 8.16 -14.69
N LEU A 32 -7.16 7.18 -14.30
CA LEU A 32 -8.55 7.40 -13.92
C LEU A 32 -8.64 8.28 -12.67
N CYS A 33 -7.76 8.02 -11.68
CA CYS A 33 -7.71 8.82 -10.45
C CYS A 33 -7.18 10.23 -10.70
N LEU A 34 -6.20 10.36 -11.59
CA LEU A 34 -5.59 11.63 -11.96
C LEU A 34 -6.51 12.52 -12.80
N GLY A 35 -7.43 11.92 -13.56
CA GLY A 35 -8.29 12.61 -14.51
C GLY A 35 -7.57 13.15 -15.75
N HIS A 36 -6.34 12.69 -16.00
CA HIS A 36 -5.54 13.00 -17.18
C HIS A 36 -4.55 11.86 -17.46
N LYS A 37 -3.99 11.83 -18.66
CA LYS A 37 -3.02 10.81 -19.06
C LYS A 37 -1.64 11.12 -18.50
N LEU A 38 -0.93 10.09 -18.04
CA LEU A 38 0.46 10.23 -17.65
C LEU A 38 1.37 10.17 -18.87
N GLN A 39 2.49 10.88 -18.80
CA GLN A 39 3.54 10.73 -19.79
C GLN A 39 4.30 9.43 -19.50
N LYS A 40 3.92 8.37 -20.20
CA LYS A 40 4.56 7.05 -20.15
C LYS A 40 5.84 7.02 -21.00
N GLN A 41 6.83 6.23 -20.60
CA GLN A 41 8.07 6.06 -21.38
C GLN A 41 7.82 5.20 -22.63
N THR A 42 6.86 4.29 -22.55
CA THR A 42 6.46 3.38 -23.62
C THR A 42 5.19 3.88 -24.33
N PRO A 43 5.01 3.50 -25.61
CA PRO A 43 3.76 3.76 -26.31
C PRO A 43 2.56 3.15 -25.56
N HIS A 44 1.40 3.82 -25.56
CA HIS A 44 0.21 3.43 -24.79
C HIS A 44 -0.40 2.07 -25.16
N ARG A 45 0.13 1.39 -26.18
CA ARG A 45 -0.21 -0.01 -26.52
C ARG A 45 0.45 -1.03 -25.58
N TYR A 46 1.44 -0.61 -24.79
CA TYR A 46 2.08 -1.43 -23.77
C TYR A 46 1.56 -1.05 -22.38
N LEU A 47 1.48 -2.04 -21.49
CA LEU A 47 1.19 -1.82 -20.08
C LEU A 47 2.51 -1.45 -19.38
N GLU A 48 2.61 -0.19 -18.96
CA GLU A 48 3.70 0.32 -18.16
C GLU A 48 3.16 0.63 -16.77
N GLY A 49 3.56 -0.18 -15.80
CA GLY A 49 3.41 0.10 -14.38
C GLY A 49 4.75 0.49 -13.79
N PHE A 50 4.73 1.30 -12.76
CA PHE A 50 5.92 1.73 -12.04
C PHE A 50 5.71 1.51 -10.55
N VAL A 51 6.81 1.21 -9.87
CA VAL A 51 6.87 1.08 -8.42
C VAL A 51 8.21 1.59 -7.97
N SER A 52 8.23 2.26 -6.83
CA SER A 52 9.47 2.79 -6.27
C SER A 52 10.08 1.82 -5.26
N LEU A 53 11.40 1.74 -5.19
CA LEU A 53 12.09 0.82 -4.28
C LEU A 53 11.78 1.07 -2.79
N TYR A 54 11.51 2.32 -2.41
CA TYR A 54 11.14 2.64 -1.02
C TYR A 54 9.78 2.02 -0.61
N MET A 55 8.99 1.53 -1.56
CA MET A 55 7.74 0.83 -1.26
C MET A 55 7.97 -0.56 -0.68
N ILE A 56 9.17 -1.15 -0.84
CA ILE A 56 9.52 -2.42 -0.20
C ILE A 56 9.44 -2.30 1.33
N PRO A 57 10.15 -1.38 2.01
CA PRO A 57 10.01 -1.24 3.45
C PRO A 57 8.61 -0.74 3.87
N VAL A 58 7.91 0.04 3.04
CA VAL A 58 6.53 0.48 3.35
C VAL A 58 5.56 -0.71 3.35
N HIS A 59 5.52 -1.48 2.26
CA HIS A 59 4.65 -2.65 2.15
C HIS A 59 5.09 -3.76 3.10
N GLY A 60 6.38 -3.98 3.30
CA GLY A 60 6.87 -5.00 4.22
C GLY A 60 6.68 -4.63 5.69
N LEU A 61 7.47 -3.65 6.17
CA LEU A 61 7.54 -3.28 7.58
C LEU A 61 6.30 -2.48 8.02
N GLY A 62 5.82 -1.58 7.16
CA GLY A 62 4.63 -0.79 7.44
C GLY A 62 3.38 -1.66 7.60
N MET A 63 3.23 -2.72 6.79
CA MET A 63 2.14 -3.67 6.98
C MET A 63 2.33 -4.51 8.25
N LEU A 64 3.52 -5.09 8.43
CA LEU A 64 3.78 -6.03 9.52
C LEU A 64 3.68 -5.37 10.92
N PHE A 65 4.23 -4.17 11.08
CA PHE A 65 4.30 -3.51 12.39
C PHE A 65 3.30 -2.37 12.57
N GLY A 66 2.85 -1.75 11.48
CA GLY A 66 1.88 -0.66 11.51
C GLY A 66 0.46 -1.16 11.28
N PHE A 67 0.21 -1.70 10.08
CA PHE A 67 -1.14 -2.07 9.66
C PHE A 67 -1.76 -3.16 10.53
N GLU A 68 -1.04 -4.26 10.81
CA GLU A 68 -1.56 -5.34 11.66
C GLU A 68 -1.97 -4.83 13.05
N ALA A 69 -1.08 -4.07 13.70
CA ALA A 69 -1.33 -3.50 15.02
C ALA A 69 -2.56 -2.58 15.01
N VAL A 70 -2.69 -1.72 13.99
CA VAL A 70 -3.85 -0.85 13.85
C VAL A 70 -5.12 -1.64 13.58
N PHE A 71 -5.05 -2.67 12.72
CA PHE A 71 -6.19 -3.52 12.40
C PHE A 71 -6.72 -4.25 13.63
N GLU A 72 -5.85 -4.80 14.47
CA GLU A 72 -6.23 -5.45 15.73
C GLU A 72 -7.03 -4.51 16.65
N LEU A 73 -6.63 -3.23 16.72
CA LEU A 73 -7.31 -2.23 17.56
C LEU A 73 -8.71 -1.87 17.05
N ILE A 74 -8.94 -1.91 15.74
CA ILE A 74 -10.22 -1.53 15.11
C ILE A 74 -11.03 -2.74 14.65
N ALA A 75 -10.55 -3.98 14.84
CA ALA A 75 -11.17 -5.19 14.29
C ALA A 75 -12.62 -5.38 14.72
N SER A 76 -12.97 -4.93 15.93
CA SER A 76 -14.33 -4.98 16.48
C SER A 76 -15.28 -3.91 15.93
N TRP A 77 -14.77 -2.92 15.20
CA TRP A 77 -15.58 -1.84 14.65
C TRP A 77 -16.42 -2.34 13.47
N PRO A 78 -17.60 -1.75 13.21
CA PRO A 78 -18.35 -1.97 11.98
C PRO A 78 -17.49 -1.73 10.73
N THR A 79 -17.68 -2.56 9.70
CA THR A 79 -16.89 -2.50 8.44
C THR A 79 -16.89 -1.11 7.82
N LEU A 80 -18.00 -0.38 7.88
CA LEU A 80 -18.08 1.00 7.36
C LEU A 80 -17.14 1.96 8.11
N LEU A 81 -17.03 1.84 9.43
CA LEU A 81 -16.12 2.68 10.21
C LEU A 81 -14.67 2.34 9.92
N ARG A 82 -14.34 1.05 9.74
CA ARG A 82 -12.99 0.63 9.33
C ARG A 82 -12.64 1.14 7.92
N TYR A 83 -13.58 1.04 6.99
CA TYR A 83 -13.44 1.60 5.65
C TYR A 83 -13.13 3.10 5.70
N LEU A 84 -13.92 3.89 6.45
CA LEU A 84 -13.68 5.32 6.61
C LEU A 84 -12.37 5.60 7.34
N PHE A 85 -12.00 4.78 8.32
CA PHE A 85 -10.73 4.87 9.00
C PHE A 85 -9.56 4.67 8.03
N TRP A 86 -9.61 3.66 7.16
CA TRP A 86 -8.57 3.43 6.15
C TRP A 86 -8.52 4.53 5.08
N CYS A 87 -9.68 5.03 4.64
CA CYS A 87 -9.75 6.21 3.77
C CYS A 87 -8.96 7.38 4.35
N LEU A 88 -9.17 7.70 5.63
CA LEU A 88 -8.57 8.87 6.27
C LEU A 88 -7.12 8.63 6.70
N SER A 89 -6.82 7.49 7.30
CA SER A 89 -5.49 7.18 7.83
C SER A 89 -4.46 7.01 6.73
N ILE A 90 -4.75 6.25 5.67
CA ILE A 90 -3.80 6.03 4.58
C ILE A 90 -3.60 7.32 3.79
N THR A 91 -4.68 8.04 3.44
CA THR A 91 -4.58 9.38 2.82
C THR A 91 -3.78 10.35 3.70
N GLY A 92 -4.02 10.33 5.01
CA GLY A 92 -3.33 11.19 5.97
C GLY A 92 -1.84 10.90 6.04
N VAL A 93 -1.47 9.61 6.13
CA VAL A 93 -0.06 9.17 6.13
C VAL A 93 0.62 9.49 4.80
N GLU A 94 -0.06 9.25 3.68
CA GLU A 94 0.43 9.60 2.34
C GLU A 94 0.69 11.11 2.27
N ALA A 95 -0.31 11.94 2.57
CA ALA A 95 -0.18 13.39 2.47
C ALA A 95 0.90 13.95 3.43
N LEU A 96 0.96 13.43 4.66
CA LEU A 96 1.97 13.82 5.64
C LEU A 96 3.38 13.43 5.19
N THR A 97 3.56 12.20 4.69
CA THR A 97 4.85 11.73 4.20
C THR A 97 5.29 12.51 2.97
N GLY A 98 4.37 12.80 2.04
CA GLY A 98 4.63 13.64 0.88
C GLY A 98 5.07 15.04 1.27
N PHE A 99 4.41 15.65 2.26
CA PHE A 99 4.82 16.94 2.83
C PHE A 99 6.22 16.88 3.46
N LEU A 100 6.50 15.87 4.28
CA LEU A 100 7.79 15.72 4.96
C LEU A 100 8.92 15.50 3.95
N PHE A 101 8.72 14.66 2.94
CA PHE A 101 9.68 14.44 1.87
C PHE A 101 9.90 15.69 1.02
N HIS A 102 8.83 16.39 0.64
CA HIS A 102 8.96 17.63 -0.08
C HIS A 102 9.76 18.68 0.71
N LYS A 103 9.51 18.80 2.02
CA LYS A 103 10.22 19.76 2.87
C LYS A 103 11.68 19.38 3.15
N SER A 104 11.99 18.10 3.25
CA SER A 104 13.34 17.61 3.62
C SER A 104 14.25 17.39 2.42
N ILE A 105 13.71 16.84 1.32
CA ILE A 105 14.47 16.40 0.14
C ILE A 105 14.17 17.29 -1.07
N GLY A 106 13.07 18.05 -1.06
CA GLY A 106 12.61 18.83 -2.22
C GLY A 106 11.83 18.00 -3.25
N PHE A 107 11.61 16.72 -2.98
CA PHE A 107 10.94 15.77 -3.88
C PHE A 107 10.13 14.77 -3.06
N TYR A 108 9.04 14.26 -3.64
CA TYR A 108 8.31 13.12 -3.09
C TYR A 108 7.90 12.17 -4.23
N PRO A 109 7.81 10.85 -3.99
CA PRO A 109 7.84 9.87 -5.09
C PRO A 109 6.60 9.79 -5.98
N TRP A 110 5.47 10.36 -5.55
CA TRP A 110 4.22 10.42 -6.32
C TRP A 110 3.91 11.84 -6.81
N ASP A 111 4.94 12.58 -7.20
CA ASP A 111 4.83 13.98 -7.65
C ASP A 111 4.03 14.18 -8.94
N TYR A 112 3.73 13.11 -9.68
CA TYR A 112 2.81 13.13 -10.80
C TYR A 112 1.36 13.50 -10.41
N TYR A 113 1.04 13.57 -9.11
CA TYR A 113 -0.22 14.14 -8.59
C TYR A 113 -0.30 15.67 -8.73
N LYS A 114 0.84 16.38 -8.85
CA LYS A 114 0.93 17.86 -8.91
C LYS A 114 0.00 18.49 -9.93
N ASN A 115 -0.17 17.83 -11.07
CA ASN A 115 -0.93 18.33 -12.22
C ASN A 115 -2.38 17.86 -12.23
N SER A 116 -2.80 17.00 -11.28
CA SER A 116 -4.18 16.56 -11.20
C SER A 116 -5.09 17.67 -10.69
N LYS A 117 -6.29 17.77 -11.27
CA LYS A 117 -7.39 18.60 -10.76
C LYS A 117 -7.98 18.09 -9.43
N PHE A 118 -7.72 16.82 -9.09
CA PHE A 118 -8.23 16.17 -7.88
C PHE A 118 -7.22 16.16 -6.74
N LYS A 119 -6.16 16.95 -6.85
CA LYS A 119 -5.08 16.97 -5.87
C LYS A 119 -5.52 17.51 -4.52
N ILE A 120 -5.02 16.88 -3.47
CA ILE A 120 -5.12 17.36 -2.09
C ILE A 120 -3.87 18.20 -1.81
N PHE A 121 -4.08 19.41 -1.28
CA PHE A 121 -3.08 20.47 -1.15
C PHE A 121 -2.58 21.03 -2.48
N LYS A 122 -1.98 22.23 -2.44
CA LYS A 122 -1.48 22.93 -3.64
C LYS A 122 -0.43 22.12 -4.40
N GLU A 123 0.42 21.42 -3.65
CA GLU A 123 1.48 20.57 -4.19
C GLU A 123 0.96 19.21 -4.65
N GLY A 124 -0.22 18.75 -4.21
CA GLY A 124 -0.72 17.42 -4.57
C GLY A 124 0.02 16.30 -3.85
N TYR A 125 -0.09 16.29 -2.52
CA TYR A 125 0.48 15.23 -1.69
C TYR A 125 -0.39 13.97 -1.63
N SER A 126 -1.64 14.05 -2.09
CA SER A 126 -2.56 12.92 -2.29
C SER A 126 -3.66 13.34 -3.28
N LEU A 127 -4.63 12.47 -3.57
CA LEU A 127 -5.76 12.73 -4.47
C LEU A 127 -7.10 12.45 -3.78
N TYR A 128 -8.09 13.32 -3.99
CA TYR A 128 -9.46 13.09 -3.50
C TYR A 128 -10.09 11.82 -4.06
N THR A 129 -9.74 11.47 -5.30
CA THR A 129 -10.18 10.25 -5.99
C THR A 129 -9.56 8.98 -5.41
N LEU A 130 -8.39 9.08 -4.75
CA LEU A 130 -7.74 7.95 -4.08
C LEU A 130 -8.33 7.66 -2.70
N ILE A 131 -8.90 8.64 -2.01
CA ILE A 131 -9.50 8.46 -0.69
C ILE A 131 -10.42 7.22 -0.62
N PRO A 132 -11.45 7.07 -1.48
CA PRO A 132 -12.32 5.91 -1.42
C PRO A 132 -11.61 4.60 -1.81
N LEU A 133 -10.58 4.67 -2.66
CA LEU A 133 -9.79 3.51 -3.06
C LEU A 133 -8.89 3.04 -1.91
N TRP A 134 -8.39 3.95 -1.08
CA TRP A 134 -7.66 3.60 0.13
C TRP A 134 -8.53 2.87 1.15
N GLY A 135 -9.81 3.23 1.26
CA GLY A 135 -10.77 2.45 2.06
C GLY A 135 -10.94 1.03 1.54
N ILE A 136 -11.08 0.86 0.22
CA ILE A 136 -11.21 -0.47 -0.42
C ILE A 136 -9.94 -1.28 -0.20
N ALA A 137 -8.78 -0.67 -0.47
CA ALA A 137 -7.48 -1.29 -0.27
C ALA A 137 -7.27 -1.69 1.20
N GLY A 138 -7.63 -0.84 2.15
CA GLY A 138 -7.56 -1.14 3.58
C GLY A 138 -8.36 -2.37 3.95
N ILE A 139 -9.64 -2.45 3.56
CA ILE A 139 -10.47 -3.64 3.82
C ILE A 139 -9.93 -4.89 3.12
N PHE A 140 -9.44 -4.77 1.89
CA PHE A 140 -8.80 -5.88 1.19
C PHE A 140 -7.54 -6.37 1.95
N LEU A 141 -6.73 -5.44 2.46
CA LEU A 141 -5.53 -5.74 3.22
C LEU A 141 -5.84 -6.33 4.60
N GLU A 142 -6.96 -5.98 5.25
CA GLU A 142 -7.44 -6.68 6.47
C GLU A 142 -7.63 -8.18 6.19
N PHE A 143 -8.31 -8.51 5.09
CA PHE A 143 -8.52 -9.89 4.67
C PHE A 143 -7.21 -10.59 4.33
N TYR A 144 -6.34 -9.94 3.55
CA TYR A 144 -5.05 -10.50 3.17
C TYR A 144 -4.12 -10.71 4.38
N SER A 145 -4.10 -9.76 5.31
CA SER A 145 -3.37 -9.87 6.57
C SER A 145 -3.89 -11.03 7.41
N SER A 146 -5.20 -11.18 7.54
CA SER A 146 -5.81 -12.32 8.26
C SER A 146 -5.45 -13.67 7.63
N LEU A 147 -5.42 -13.73 6.29
CA LEU A 147 -5.00 -14.91 5.55
C LEU A 147 -3.53 -15.25 5.84
N LEU A 148 -2.64 -14.28 5.74
CA LEU A 148 -1.21 -14.47 6.01
C LEU A 148 -0.95 -14.88 7.47
N ASN A 149 -1.67 -14.31 8.42
CA ASN A 149 -1.62 -14.71 9.83
C ASN A 149 -2.04 -16.17 10.03
N THR A 150 -3.06 -16.63 9.30
CA THR A 150 -3.52 -18.02 9.35
C THR A 150 -2.52 -18.99 8.69
N LEU A 151 -1.89 -18.60 7.58
CA LEU A 151 -0.98 -19.46 6.82
C LEU A 151 0.43 -19.52 7.41
N SER A 152 0.90 -18.45 8.07
CA SER A 152 2.29 -18.35 8.53
C SER A 152 2.74 -19.44 9.51
N PRO A 153 1.92 -19.95 10.45
CA PRO A 153 2.29 -21.07 11.32
C PRO A 153 2.33 -22.42 10.57
N ILE A 154 1.55 -22.55 9.49
CA ILE A 154 1.55 -23.76 8.66
C ILE A 154 2.82 -23.79 7.81
N ALA A 155 3.11 -22.66 7.13
CA ALA A 155 4.29 -22.50 6.30
C ALA A 155 5.59 -22.67 7.10
N SER A 156 5.67 -22.06 8.29
CA SER A 156 6.86 -22.19 9.15
C SER A 156 7.10 -23.62 9.62
N ARG A 157 6.06 -24.35 10.04
CA ARG A 157 6.19 -25.77 10.42
C ARG A 157 6.59 -26.66 9.26
N PHE A 158 6.03 -26.42 8.07
CA PHE A 158 6.46 -27.10 6.85
C PHE A 158 7.95 -26.85 6.56
N LEU A 159 8.39 -25.60 6.60
CA LEU A 159 9.79 -25.26 6.34
C LEU A 159 10.75 -25.90 7.35
N ILE A 160 10.38 -25.92 8.63
CA ILE A 160 11.16 -26.59 9.67
C ILE A 160 11.27 -28.08 9.35
N ASN A 161 10.14 -28.79 9.18
CA ASN A 161 10.16 -30.25 9.05
C ASN A 161 10.91 -30.79 7.82
N TYR A 162 11.03 -30.00 6.75
CA TYR A 162 11.61 -30.46 5.48
C TYR A 162 12.98 -29.86 5.14
N PHE A 163 13.38 -28.75 5.77
CA PHE A 163 14.60 -28.03 5.41
C PHE A 163 15.55 -27.75 6.59
N PHE A 164 15.13 -27.97 7.83
CA PHE A 164 15.94 -27.73 9.04
C PHE A 164 15.91 -28.93 9.98
#